data_AF-A0A3N7H8P8-F1
#
_entry.id   AF-A0A3N7H8P8-F1
#
_cell.length_a   1.000
_cell.length_b   1.000
_cell.length_c   1.000
_cell.angle_alpha   90.00
_cell.angle_beta   90.00
_cell.angle_gamma   90.00
#
_symmetry.space_group_name_H-M   'P 1'
#
loop_
_entity.id
_entity.type
_entity.pdbx_description
1 polymer ?
#
loop_
_entity_poly.entity_id
_entity_poly.type
_entity_poly.pdbx_seq_one_letter_code
_entity_poly.pdbx_strand_id
1 'polypeptide(L)'
;MLMIFLLVLLLDIFNLIENREQCCFPPNLTGHTCKHGYKHSEYGTAITWDDALQSSMRHFDHKTYNLFTCNCHSFVANCLNRLCYGGSMDWNMIDVAVLILFKGHWIDWKSIVRSFLPFAVALCIGVCLVGWPFLVGLFSFSLLLMGWFLLGTYCFKSLLEC
;
A
#
# COMPACT_ATOMS: atom_id res chain seq x y z
N MET A 1 7.50 13.02 -8.78
CA MET A 1 7.91 12.31 -7.55
C MET A 1 6.72 11.56 -6.95
N LEU A 2 5.63 12.24 -6.53
CA LEU A 2 4.38 11.56 -6.11
C LEU A 2 3.76 10.66 -7.19
N MET A 3 3.70 11.11 -8.45
CA MET A 3 3.16 10.29 -9.54
C MET A 3 4.03 9.07 -9.90
N ILE A 4 5.35 9.13 -9.73
CA ILE A 4 6.18 7.93 -9.93
C ILE A 4 5.97 6.96 -8.79
N PHE A 5 5.91 7.46 -7.55
CA PHE A 5 5.59 6.61 -6.41
C PHE A 5 4.26 5.89 -6.64
N LEU A 6 3.21 6.61 -7.04
CA LEU A 6 1.90 6.02 -7.35
C LEU A 6 1.90 5.06 -8.56
N LEU A 7 2.72 5.29 -9.59
CA LEU A 7 2.84 4.40 -10.76
C LEU A 7 3.71 3.16 -10.52
N VAL A 8 4.78 3.30 -9.74
CA VAL A 8 5.66 2.20 -9.31
C VAL A 8 4.92 1.29 -8.33
N LEU A 9 4.13 1.88 -7.42
CA LEU A 9 3.32 1.15 -6.45
C LEU A 9 2.22 0.28 -7.08
N LEU A 10 1.78 0.55 -8.31
CA LEU A 10 0.80 -0.31 -9.00
C LEU A 10 1.42 -1.58 -9.61
N LEU A 11 2.74 -1.62 -9.83
CA LEU A 11 3.45 -2.75 -10.45
C LEU A 11 4.16 -3.66 -9.43
N ASP A 12 4.47 -3.15 -8.23
CA ASP A 12 5.27 -3.89 -7.23
C ASP A 12 4.43 -4.61 -6.13
N ILE A 13 3.10 -4.47 -6.12
CA ILE A 13 2.25 -5.09 -5.09
C ILE A 13 2.30 -6.63 -5.15
N PHE A 14 2.66 -7.25 -6.28
CA PHE A 14 2.51 -8.70 -6.44
C PHE A 14 3.62 -9.55 -5.81
N ASN A 15 4.78 -8.99 -5.42
CA ASN A 15 5.90 -9.77 -4.85
C ASN A 15 6.13 -9.57 -3.35
N LEU A 16 5.34 -8.72 -2.68
CA LEU A 16 5.65 -8.31 -1.31
C LEU A 16 5.35 -9.35 -0.23
N ILE A 17 4.56 -10.38 -0.56
CA ILE A 17 4.15 -11.40 0.42
C ILE A 17 4.56 -12.80 -0.01
N GLU A 18 5.86 -12.94 -0.28
CA GLU A 18 6.47 -14.24 -0.55
C GLU A 18 6.53 -15.12 0.72
N ASN A 19 6.68 -14.50 1.90
CA ASN A 19 6.84 -15.25 3.15
C ASN A 19 5.49 -15.61 3.80
N ARG A 20 4.88 -16.69 3.31
CA ARG A 20 3.62 -17.23 3.84
C ARG A 20 3.70 -17.74 5.28
N GLU A 21 4.89 -17.91 5.85
CA GLU A 21 5.07 -18.33 7.25
C GLU A 21 4.66 -17.25 8.26
N GLN A 22 4.58 -15.99 7.83
CA GLN A 22 4.16 -14.88 8.68
C GLN A 22 2.63 -14.73 8.77
N CYS A 23 1.87 -15.53 8.03
CA CYS A 23 0.41 -15.54 8.08
C CYS A 23 -0.11 -16.51 9.13
N CYS A 24 -1.20 -16.13 9.79
CA CYS A 24 -1.95 -17.02 10.68
C CYS A 24 -3.17 -17.56 9.94
N PHE A 25 -3.17 -18.87 9.65
CA PHE A 25 -4.29 -19.61 9.06
C PHE A 25 -4.88 -20.58 10.08
N PRO A 26 -5.73 -20.12 11.00
CA PRO A 26 -6.27 -20.97 12.04
C PRO A 26 -7.34 -21.92 11.44
N PRO A 27 -7.23 -23.25 11.62
CA PRO A 27 -8.32 -24.17 11.27
C PRO A 27 -9.49 -24.09 12.27
N ASN A 28 -9.25 -23.56 13.47
CA ASN A 28 -10.22 -23.34 14.55
C ASN A 28 -9.67 -22.31 15.55
N LEU A 29 -10.50 -21.86 16.50
CA LEU A 29 -10.15 -20.89 17.55
C LEU A 29 -8.92 -21.27 18.39
N THR A 30 -8.60 -22.55 18.53
CA THR A 30 -7.43 -23.04 19.28
C THR A 30 -6.17 -23.16 18.41
N GLY A 31 -6.28 -23.06 17.09
CA GLY A 31 -5.20 -23.19 16.12
C GLY A 31 -4.54 -21.87 15.71
N HIS A 32 -4.87 -20.76 16.37
CA HIS A 32 -4.20 -19.48 16.11
C HIS A 32 -2.75 -19.49 16.59
N THR A 33 -1.83 -19.11 15.72
CA THR A 33 -0.41 -18.91 16.05
C THR A 33 -0.11 -17.44 16.41
N CYS A 34 -1.08 -16.55 16.20
CA CYS A 34 -0.94 -15.11 16.47
C CYS A 34 -1.29 -14.77 17.93
N LYS A 35 -0.62 -13.74 18.46
CA LYS A 35 -0.84 -13.23 19.83
C LYS A 35 -2.27 -12.71 20.07
N HIS A 36 -2.98 -12.36 18.99
CA HIS A 36 -4.32 -11.76 19.01
C HIS A 36 -5.43 -12.73 18.59
N GLY A 37 -5.26 -14.05 18.78
CA GLY A 37 -6.16 -15.09 18.25
C GLY A 37 -7.65 -14.83 18.42
N TYR A 38 -8.10 -14.40 19.60
CA TYR A 38 -9.51 -14.07 19.84
C TYR A 38 -10.00 -12.89 18.98
N LYS A 39 -9.28 -11.76 18.99
CA LYS A 39 -9.62 -10.58 18.15
C LYS A 39 -9.52 -10.91 16.66
N HIS A 40 -8.58 -11.78 16.28
CA HIS A 40 -8.41 -12.21 14.90
C HIS A 40 -9.67 -12.94 14.42
N SER A 41 -10.18 -13.88 15.22
CA SER A 41 -11.43 -14.59 14.92
C SER A 41 -12.62 -13.65 14.73
N GLU A 42 -12.71 -12.54 15.48
CA GLU A 42 -13.77 -11.53 15.32
C GLU A 42 -13.60 -10.67 14.05
N TYR A 43 -12.37 -10.48 13.57
CA TYR A 43 -12.04 -9.65 12.39
C TYR A 43 -12.27 -10.35 11.04
N GLY A 44 -12.78 -11.59 11.06
CA GLY A 44 -12.98 -12.41 9.87
C GLY A 44 -11.68 -13.08 9.41
N THR A 45 -11.16 -13.99 10.24
CA THR A 45 -9.99 -14.85 9.95
C THR A 45 -10.14 -15.53 8.60
N ALA A 46 -9.18 -15.27 7.72
CA ALA A 46 -9.06 -16.06 6.51
C ALA A 46 -8.45 -17.43 6.83
N ILE A 47 -9.02 -18.49 6.25
CA ILE A 47 -8.51 -19.86 6.40
C ILE A 47 -7.43 -20.13 5.33
N THR A 48 -7.51 -19.44 4.20
CA THR A 48 -6.52 -19.50 3.11
C THR A 48 -6.25 -18.11 2.56
N TRP A 49 -5.21 -18.00 1.73
CA TRP A 49 -4.92 -16.77 0.99
C TRP A 49 -6.04 -16.35 0.05
N ASP A 50 -6.61 -17.30 -0.69
CA ASP A 50 -7.70 -17.03 -1.63
C ASP A 50 -8.95 -16.58 -0.90
N ASP A 51 -9.21 -17.14 0.28
CA ASP A 51 -10.29 -16.72 1.17
C ASP A 51 -10.08 -15.29 1.70
N ALA A 52 -8.84 -14.92 2.07
CA ALA A 52 -8.51 -13.54 2.44
C ALA A 52 -8.75 -12.58 1.27
N LEU A 53 -8.27 -12.93 0.07
CA LEU A 53 -8.42 -12.14 -1.14
C LEU A 53 -9.89 -11.98 -1.51
N GLN A 54 -10.67 -13.07 -1.51
CA GLN A 54 -12.10 -13.04 -1.81
C GLN A 54 -12.89 -12.22 -0.80
N SER A 55 -12.54 -12.32 0.48
CA SER A 55 -13.17 -11.54 1.55
C SER A 55 -12.85 -10.05 1.43
N SER A 56 -11.60 -9.70 1.11
CA SER A 56 -11.22 -8.32 0.80
C SER A 56 -11.92 -7.83 -0.46
N MET A 57 -12.02 -8.62 -1.54
CA MET A 57 -12.78 -8.23 -2.73
C MET A 57 -14.23 -7.89 -2.39
N ARG A 58 -14.92 -8.72 -1.61
CA ARG A 58 -16.28 -8.43 -1.15
C ARG A 58 -16.37 -7.17 -0.29
N HIS A 59 -15.37 -6.90 0.56
CA HIS A 59 -15.31 -5.68 1.39
C HIS A 59 -15.24 -4.41 0.53
N PHE A 60 -14.47 -4.45 -0.56
CA PHE A 60 -14.25 -3.30 -1.44
C PHE A 60 -15.23 -3.22 -2.62
N ASP A 61 -16.04 -4.25 -2.88
CA ASP A 61 -16.96 -4.33 -4.03
C ASP A 61 -17.94 -3.15 -4.11
N HIS A 62 -18.35 -2.63 -2.95
CA HIS A 62 -19.29 -1.50 -2.84
C HIS A 62 -18.62 -0.18 -2.46
N LYS A 63 -17.28 -0.12 -2.49
CA LYS A 63 -16.50 1.06 -2.09
C LYS A 63 -15.99 1.80 -3.32
N THR A 64 -16.02 3.13 -3.28
CA THR A 64 -15.51 3.96 -4.38
C THR A 64 -14.00 4.11 -4.26
N TYR A 65 -13.29 3.84 -5.36
CA TYR A 65 -11.84 4.05 -5.43
C TYR A 65 -11.49 5.53 -5.21
N ASN A 66 -10.59 5.79 -4.27
CA ASN A 66 -10.00 7.09 -4.04
C ASN A 66 -8.49 6.94 -3.96
N LEU A 67 -7.78 7.72 -4.78
CA LEU A 67 -6.33 7.67 -4.91
C LEU A 67 -5.60 7.78 -3.55
N PHE A 68 -6.13 8.60 -2.66
CA PHE A 68 -5.48 8.92 -1.40
C PHE A 68 -5.95 8.01 -0.26
N THR A 69 -7.23 7.65 -0.18
CA THR A 69 -7.81 7.02 1.02
C THR A 69 -8.33 5.59 0.82
N CYS A 70 -8.83 5.27 -0.37
CA CYS A 70 -9.38 3.95 -0.69
C CYS A 70 -8.77 3.46 -2.01
N ASN A 71 -7.50 3.06 -1.93
CA ASN A 71 -6.71 2.62 -3.07
C ASN A 71 -6.29 1.15 -2.92
N CYS A 72 -5.42 0.68 -3.80
CA CYS A 72 -4.88 -0.68 -3.76
C CYS A 72 -4.12 -1.01 -2.47
N HIS A 73 -3.48 -0.03 -1.81
CA HIS A 73 -2.80 -0.27 -0.53
C HIS A 73 -3.79 -0.47 0.61
N SER A 74 -4.94 0.23 0.60
CA SER A 74 -6.02 -0.03 1.55
C SER A 74 -6.56 -1.45 1.39
N PHE A 75 -6.68 -1.93 0.14
CA PHE A 75 -7.04 -3.32 -0.15
C PHE A 75 -6.01 -4.32 0.40
N VAL A 76 -4.73 -4.10 0.13
CA VAL A 76 -3.64 -4.96 0.64
C VAL A 76 -3.60 -4.95 2.16
N ALA A 77 -3.75 -3.78 2.80
CA ALA A 77 -3.78 -3.66 4.25
C ALA A 77 -4.94 -4.47 4.86
N ASN A 78 -6.12 -4.42 4.26
CA ASN A 78 -7.26 -5.24 4.67
C ASN A 78 -6.95 -6.74 4.56
N CYS A 79 -6.31 -7.17 3.46
CA CYS A 79 -5.90 -8.56 3.29
C CYS A 79 -4.87 -8.99 4.35
N LEU A 80 -3.85 -8.17 4.63
CA LEU A 80 -2.84 -8.43 5.67
C LEU A 80 -3.46 -8.55 7.07
N ASN A 81 -4.44 -7.71 7.39
CA ASN A 81 -5.17 -7.77 8.67
C ASN A 81 -5.96 -9.07 8.82
N ARG A 82 -6.65 -9.51 7.76
CA ARG A 82 -7.38 -10.80 7.74
C ARG A 82 -6.48 -12.01 7.92
N LEU A 83 -5.23 -11.89 7.49
CA LEU A 83 -4.19 -12.91 7.61
C LEU A 83 -3.40 -12.82 8.93
N CYS A 84 -3.63 -11.78 9.74
CA CYS A 84 -2.79 -11.41 10.88
C CYS A 84 -1.28 -11.46 10.53
N TYR A 85 -0.93 -10.87 9.38
CA TYR A 85 0.43 -10.95 8.84
C TYR A 85 1.45 -10.33 9.81
N GLY A 86 2.50 -11.07 10.14
CA GLY A 86 3.51 -10.67 11.12
C GLY A 86 2.96 -10.55 12.55
N GLY A 87 1.80 -11.17 12.84
CA GLY A 87 1.12 -11.09 14.13
C GLY A 87 0.39 -9.77 14.41
N SER A 88 0.25 -8.90 13.40
CA SER A 88 -0.45 -7.61 13.50
C SER A 88 -1.78 -7.64 12.75
N MET A 89 -2.76 -6.87 13.23
CA MET A 89 -4.06 -6.63 12.57
C MET A 89 -4.37 -5.14 12.42
N ASP A 90 -3.37 -4.29 12.62
CA ASP A 90 -3.49 -2.84 12.55
C ASP A 90 -2.81 -2.26 11.30
N TRP A 91 -2.66 -3.08 10.24
CA TRP A 91 -2.09 -2.62 8.97
C TRP A 91 -2.99 -1.56 8.34
N ASN A 92 -2.38 -0.46 7.94
CA ASN A 92 -3.03 0.58 7.13
C ASN A 92 -2.29 0.78 5.79
N MET A 93 -2.86 1.58 4.89
CA MET A 93 -2.26 1.84 3.57
C MET A 93 -0.87 2.50 3.62
N ILE A 94 -0.58 3.29 4.67
CA ILE A 94 0.72 3.94 4.87
C ILE A 94 1.75 2.88 5.27
N ASP A 95 1.40 1.98 6.20
CA ASP A 95 2.28 0.87 6.58
C ASP A 95 2.62 -0.01 5.39
N VAL A 96 1.63 -0.29 4.53
CA VAL A 96 1.86 -1.02 3.27
C VAL A 96 2.78 -0.24 2.34
N ALA A 97 2.57 1.07 2.17
CA ALA A 97 3.44 1.89 1.34
C ALA A 97 4.89 1.91 1.85
N VAL A 98 5.09 2.01 3.17
CA VAL A 98 6.40 1.91 3.82
C VAL A 98 7.02 0.52 3.63
N LEU A 99 6.22 -0.53 3.80
CA LEU A 99 6.67 -1.91 3.61
C LEU A 99 7.16 -2.14 2.17
N ILE A 100 6.42 -1.65 1.16
CA ILE A 100 6.81 -1.74 -0.25
C ILE A 100 8.08 -0.93 -0.51
N LEU A 101 8.20 0.27 0.05
CA LEU A 101 9.37 1.11 -0.15
C LEU A 101 10.68 0.46 0.35
N PHE A 102 10.62 -0.26 1.48
CA PHE A 102 11.81 -0.85 2.10
C PHE A 102 12.06 -2.31 1.74
N LYS A 103 11.01 -3.09 1.42
CA LYS A 103 11.10 -4.53 1.13
C LYS A 103 10.67 -4.92 -0.29
N GLY A 104 10.20 -3.97 -1.09
CA GLY A 104 9.83 -4.21 -2.49
C GLY A 104 11.04 -4.66 -3.31
N HIS A 105 10.80 -5.60 -4.22
CA HIS A 105 11.81 -6.06 -5.18
C HIS A 105 11.29 -5.87 -6.59
N TRP A 106 12.17 -5.36 -7.45
CA TRP A 106 11.85 -5.18 -8.86
C TRP A 106 11.86 -6.52 -9.58
N ILE A 107 10.83 -6.78 -10.37
CA ILE A 107 10.72 -8.00 -11.19
C ILE A 107 11.86 -8.06 -12.21
N ASP A 108 12.13 -6.94 -12.88
CA ASP A 108 13.14 -6.85 -13.92
C ASP A 108 13.60 -5.40 -14.19
N TRP A 109 14.79 -5.26 -14.80
CA TRP A 109 15.35 -3.95 -15.15
C TRP A 109 14.50 -3.15 -16.16
N LYS A 110 13.78 -3.82 -17.08
CA LYS A 110 12.94 -3.13 -18.06
C LYS A 110 11.72 -2.50 -17.38
N SER A 111 11.18 -3.15 -16.34
CA SER A 111 10.11 -2.59 -15.51
C SER A 111 10.56 -1.32 -14.78
N ILE A 112 11.78 -1.27 -14.27
CA ILE A 112 12.37 -0.05 -13.70
C ILE A 112 12.38 1.07 -14.77
N VAL A 113 13.01 0.81 -15.92
CA VAL A 113 13.12 1.82 -16.99
C VAL A 113 11.74 2.30 -17.43
N ARG A 114 10.79 1.40 -17.66
CA ARG A 114 9.43 1.74 -18.09
C ARG A 114 8.71 2.65 -17.09
N SER A 115 8.93 2.44 -15.79
CA SER A 115 8.30 3.22 -14.74
C SER A 115 8.93 4.61 -14.55
N PHE A 116 10.25 4.73 -14.66
CA PHE A 116 10.95 6.01 -14.43
C PHE A 116 11.13 6.87 -15.68
N LEU A 117 11.20 6.26 -16.88
CA LEU A 117 11.51 6.97 -18.13
C LEU A 117 10.52 8.10 -18.45
N PRO A 118 9.18 7.91 -18.39
CA PRO A 118 8.25 9.00 -18.72
C PRO A 118 8.44 10.22 -17.81
N PHE A 119 8.68 9.98 -16.52
CA PHE A 119 8.94 11.06 -15.58
C PHE A 119 10.30 11.72 -15.79
N ALA A 120 11.35 10.94 -16.07
CA ALA A 120 12.67 11.48 -16.37
C ALA A 120 12.63 12.40 -17.60
N VAL A 121 11.90 12.01 -18.65
CA VAL A 121 11.69 12.85 -19.84
C VAL A 121 10.94 14.14 -19.48
N ALA A 122 9.84 14.05 -18.73
CA ALA A 122 9.09 15.22 -18.28
C ALA A 122 9.94 16.17 -17.40
N LEU A 123 10.78 15.63 -16.52
CA LEU A 123 11.75 16.40 -15.74
C LEU A 123 12.74 17.13 -16.63
N CYS A 124 13.35 16.42 -17.59
CA CYS A 124 14.31 17.01 -18.52
C CYS A 124 13.67 18.16 -19.30
N ILE A 125 12.46 17.98 -19.82
CA ILE A 125 11.72 19.04 -20.51
C ILE A 125 11.48 20.24 -19.59
N GLY A 126 10.98 20.00 -18.37
CA GLY A 126 10.72 21.07 -17.40
C GLY A 126 11.97 21.86 -17.03
N VAL A 127 13.09 21.18 -16.81
CA VAL A 127 14.38 21.81 -16.52
C VAL A 127 14.92 22.58 -17.73
N CYS A 128 14.80 22.05 -18.95
CA CYS A 128 15.24 22.75 -20.16
C CYS A 128 14.44 24.03 -20.43
N LEU A 129 13.14 24.04 -20.14
CA LEU A 129 12.27 25.20 -20.41
C LEU A 129 12.28 26.26 -19.30
N VAL A 130 12.36 25.84 -18.04
CA VAL A 130 12.18 26.73 -16.87
C VAL A 130 13.46 26.87 -16.03
N GLY A 131 14.42 25.95 -16.16
CA GLY A 131 15.65 25.92 -15.39
C GLY A 131 15.51 25.24 -14.02
N TRP A 132 16.50 25.46 -13.16
CA TRP A 132 16.54 24.91 -11.79
C TRP A 132 15.32 25.26 -10.89
N PRO A 133 14.63 26.41 -11.03
CA PRO A 133 13.48 26.73 -10.17
C PRO A 133 12.32 25.75 -10.33
N PHE A 134 12.20 25.09 -11.48
CA PHE A 134 11.22 24.02 -11.71
C PHE A 134 11.37 22.88 -10.69
N LEU A 135 12.61 22.48 -10.39
CA LEU A 135 12.88 21.42 -9.42
C LEU A 135 12.47 21.84 -8.01
N VAL A 136 12.74 23.09 -7.63
CA VAL A 136 12.32 23.63 -6.33
C VAL A 136 10.80 23.66 -6.23
N GLY A 137 10.11 24.17 -7.26
CA GLY A 137 8.65 24.20 -7.28
C GLY A 137 8.05 22.80 -7.16
N LEU A 138 8.56 21.84 -7.94
CA LEU A 138 8.11 20.45 -7.90
C LEU A 138 8.35 19.79 -6.53
N PHE A 139 9.53 20.04 -5.94
CA PHE A 139 9.88 19.50 -4.62
C PHE A 139 8.98 20.09 -3.52
N SER A 140 8.85 21.41 -3.47
CA SER A 140 8.00 22.11 -2.51
C SER A 140 6.54 21.68 -2.62
N PHE A 141 5.99 21.61 -3.85
CA PHE A 141 4.63 21.12 -4.07
C PHE A 141 4.45 19.68 -3.61
N SER A 142 5.43 18.81 -3.88
CA SER A 142 5.40 17.41 -3.43
C SER A 142 5.43 17.29 -1.90
N LEU A 143 6.25 18.09 -1.22
CA LEU A 143 6.30 18.12 0.25
C LEU A 143 4.99 18.63 0.85
N LEU A 144 4.39 19.68 0.28
CA LEU A 144 3.11 20.21 0.73
C LEU A 144 1.99 19.18 0.57
N LEU A 145 1.92 18.50 -0.58
CA LEU A 145 0.97 17.43 -0.80
C LEU A 145 1.17 16.26 0.17
N MET A 146 2.42 15.83 0.40
CA MET A 146 2.73 14.75 1.33
C MET A 146 2.36 15.14 2.77
N GLY A 147 2.72 16.35 3.19
CA GLY A 147 2.39 16.86 4.51
C GLY A 147 0.88 16.98 4.72
N TRP A 148 0.15 17.52 3.74
CA TRP A 148 -1.31 17.58 3.77
C TRP A 148 -1.94 16.19 3.85
N PHE A 149 -1.44 15.23 3.06
CA PHE A 149 -1.96 13.86 3.05
C PHE A 149 -1.73 13.13 4.38
N LEU A 150 -0.51 13.21 4.92
CA LEU A 150 -0.19 12.61 6.23
C LEU A 150 -1.00 13.29 7.34
N LEU A 151 -1.08 14.62 7.34
CA LEU A 151 -1.87 15.34 8.34
C LEU A 151 -3.35 14.95 8.26
N GLY A 152 -3.92 14.91 7.05
CA GLY A 152 -5.32 14.50 6.84
C GLY A 152 -5.58 13.08 7.35
N THR A 153 -4.70 12.14 7.04
CA THR A 153 -4.85 10.73 7.44
C THR A 153 -4.66 10.50 8.96
N TYR A 154 -3.74 11.20 9.61
CA TYR A 154 -3.52 11.06 11.06
C TYR A 154 -4.50 11.89 11.91
N CYS A 155 -4.93 13.07 11.45
CA CYS A 155 -5.90 13.90 12.16
C CYS A 155 -7.33 13.42 11.97
N PHE A 156 -7.67 12.84 10.82
CA PHE A 156 -8.99 12.29 10.53
C PHE A 156 -8.89 10.78 10.29
N LYS A 157 -8.85 10.01 11.39
CA LYS A 157 -8.82 8.53 11.33
C LYS A 157 -9.95 7.93 10.48
N SER A 158 -11.10 8.63 10.37
CA SER A 158 -12.22 8.22 9.51
C SER A 158 -11.89 8.23 8.01
N LEU A 159 -10.78 8.84 7.58
CA LEU A 159 -10.33 8.83 6.19
C LEU A 159 -9.48 7.61 5.85
N LEU A 160 -8.99 6.87 6.83
CA LEU A 160 -8.23 5.62 6.62
C LEU A 160 -9.16 4.42 6.44
N GLU A 161 -10.37 4.50 6.97
CA GLU A 161 -11.39 3.45 6.85
C GLU A 161 -12.09 3.58 5.50
N CYS A 162 -11.73 2.68 4.59
CA CYS A 162 -12.62 2.24 3.54
C CYS A 162 -13.50 1.11 4.11
#